data_AF-Q9XUH2-F1
#
_entry.id   AF-Q9XUH2-F1
#
_cell.length_a   1.000
_cell.length_b   1.000
_cell.length_c   1.000
_cell.angle_alpha   90.00
_cell.angle_beta   90.00
_cell.angle_gamma   90.00
#
_symmetry.space_group_name_H-M   'P 1'
#
loop_
_entity.id
_entity.type
_entity.pdbx_description
1 polymer ?
#
loop_
_entity_poly.entity_id
_entity_poly.type
_entity_poly.pdbx_seq_one_letter_code
_entity_poly.pdbx_strand_id
1 'polypeptide(L)'
;MLLISLLSLITLVLATGNVCKNGNVINKRLNGLPFYWPPTWNESQAAPFLEQGQLCSWTVTIPQGYYAKLIISGETLDLDSYFQTIDSAGNLARTTHEGLEPYYFVSPKFQLVVSNDSPATFAFKIIWLPLPPAVDLHYGIGFAGFVINATNTPYAHEYGASGITLLTFPENTTDLFSLRSVLVYEGNDLKTANYISNLFLLYQTGKQWVSRTNGIVVVNLEASTSMDQLLIQGSQYLTAIGEMVELRPELNSIYTGALQGGEKKSSLVSVADVKMRMVDVKMNLDATVAIYYGSPDVQTHDKTYTGEQLKQALPLEFPGDFTQFVVSNGKAVFTFES
;
A
#
# COMPACT_ATOMS: atom_id res chain seq x y z
N MET A 1 -46.15 26.40 -50.52
CA MET A 1 -46.17 25.63 -49.26
C MET A 1 -45.36 24.37 -49.50
N LEU A 2 -44.07 24.39 -49.15
CA LEU A 2 -43.22 23.20 -49.26
C LEU A 2 -42.27 23.21 -48.05
N LEU A 3 -42.81 22.77 -46.92
CA LEU A 3 -42.09 22.57 -45.67
C LEU A 3 -41.48 21.17 -45.75
N ILE A 4 -40.26 21.04 -46.29
CA ILE A 4 -39.57 19.74 -46.33
C ILE A 4 -38.96 19.53 -44.94
N SER A 5 -39.56 18.61 -44.20
CA SER A 5 -39.23 18.23 -42.83
C SER A 5 -37.81 17.69 -42.72
N LEU A 6 -37.04 18.28 -41.79
CA LEU A 6 -35.86 17.70 -41.18
C LEU A 6 -36.17 16.28 -40.67
N LEU A 7 -35.71 15.24 -41.38
CA LEU A 7 -35.49 13.93 -40.77
C LEU A 7 -34.05 13.92 -40.26
N SER A 8 -33.88 14.34 -39.01
CA SER A 8 -32.66 14.10 -38.25
C SER A 8 -32.53 12.60 -38.03
N LEU A 9 -31.83 11.92 -38.92
CA LEU A 9 -31.36 10.56 -38.74
C LEU A 9 -30.34 10.60 -37.58
N ILE A 10 -30.80 10.51 -36.34
CA ILE A 10 -29.93 10.14 -35.23
C ILE A 10 -29.66 8.65 -35.43
N THR A 11 -28.67 8.33 -36.24
CA THR A 11 -28.05 7.02 -36.20
C THR A 11 -27.45 6.89 -34.80
N LEU A 12 -28.19 6.25 -33.90
CA LEU A 12 -27.58 5.56 -32.77
C LEU A 12 -26.63 4.55 -33.42
N VAL A 13 -25.37 4.94 -33.57
CA VAL A 13 -24.31 3.96 -33.75
C VAL A 13 -24.33 3.20 -32.43
N LEU A 14 -25.11 2.11 -32.39
CA LEU A 14 -24.85 1.01 -31.50
C LEU A 14 -23.43 0.60 -31.86
N ALA A 15 -22.45 1.20 -31.17
CA ALA A 15 -21.07 0.81 -31.27
C ALA A 15 -21.11 -0.69 -31.05
N THR A 16 -20.81 -1.46 -32.10
CA THR A 16 -20.46 -2.88 -31.97
C THR A 16 -19.59 -2.97 -30.73
N GLY A 17 -20.07 -3.66 -29.69
CA GLY A 17 -19.42 -3.65 -28.38
C GLY A 17 -17.93 -3.89 -28.55
N ASN A 18 -17.07 -3.18 -27.82
CA ASN A 18 -15.65 -3.43 -27.94
C ASN A 18 -15.40 -4.89 -27.51
N VAL A 19 -15.04 -5.76 -28.46
CA VAL A 19 -14.68 -7.15 -28.16
C VAL A 19 -13.17 -7.20 -27.95
N CYS A 20 -12.74 -7.55 -26.74
CA CYS A 20 -11.33 -7.85 -26.50
C CYS A 20 -11.00 -9.33 -26.71
N LYS A 21 -9.70 -9.58 -26.95
CA LYS A 21 -9.14 -10.92 -27.13
C LYS A 21 -8.35 -11.34 -25.89
N ASN A 22 -8.10 -12.64 -25.77
CA ASN A 22 -7.15 -13.17 -24.80
C ASN A 22 -5.72 -13.14 -25.32
N GLY A 23 -4.76 -12.94 -24.41
CA GLY A 23 -3.33 -13.10 -24.69
C GLY A 23 -2.71 -11.98 -25.51
N ASN A 24 -3.25 -10.76 -25.50
CA ASN A 24 -2.63 -9.64 -26.19
C ASN A 24 -1.28 -9.31 -25.55
N VAL A 25 -0.25 -9.06 -26.35
CA VAL A 25 1.05 -8.58 -25.85
C VAL A 25 1.19 -7.10 -26.18
N ILE A 26 1.41 -6.28 -25.17
CA ILE A 26 1.64 -4.85 -25.30
C ILE A 26 3.09 -4.56 -24.96
N ASN A 27 3.81 -3.91 -25.87
CA ASN A 27 5.19 -3.47 -25.66
C ASN A 27 5.25 -1.94 -25.57
N LYS A 28 6.25 -1.43 -24.85
CA LYS A 28 6.58 0.00 -24.84
C LYS A 28 6.73 0.52 -26.27
N ARG A 29 6.02 1.60 -26.61
CA ARG A 29 6.13 2.26 -27.92
C ARG A 29 7.45 3.01 -28.05
N LEU A 30 8.06 2.95 -29.24
CA LEU A 30 9.36 3.61 -29.53
C LEU A 30 9.28 5.14 -29.45
N ASN A 31 8.13 5.72 -29.80
CA ASN A 31 7.88 7.16 -29.75
C ASN A 31 7.56 7.70 -28.34
N GLY A 32 7.51 6.83 -27.32
CA GLY A 32 7.16 7.22 -25.96
C GLY A 32 5.69 7.59 -25.74
N LEU A 33 4.82 7.47 -26.77
CA LEU A 33 3.40 7.75 -26.62
C LEU A 33 2.72 6.72 -25.72
N PRO A 34 1.70 7.13 -24.94
CA PRO A 34 0.89 6.20 -24.18
C PRO A 34 0.20 5.16 -25.07
N PHE A 35 -0.11 4.02 -24.48
CA PHE A 35 -1.01 3.03 -25.07
C PHE A 35 -2.42 3.21 -24.48
N TYR A 36 -3.44 3.18 -25.32
CA TYR A 36 -4.85 3.30 -24.92
C TYR A 36 -5.62 2.07 -25.40
N TRP A 37 -6.53 1.57 -24.57
CA TRP A 37 -7.53 0.58 -24.95
C TRP A 37 -8.94 0.99 -24.49
N PRO A 38 -9.93 1.00 -25.41
CA PRO A 38 -9.73 0.94 -26.86
C PRO A 38 -8.92 2.16 -27.35
N PRO A 39 -8.29 2.11 -28.53
CA PRO A 39 -7.43 3.20 -29.01
C PRO A 39 -8.13 4.57 -29.16
N THR A 40 -9.46 4.58 -29.22
CA THR A 40 -10.28 5.79 -29.36
C THR A 40 -10.67 6.43 -28.02
N TRP A 41 -10.47 5.72 -26.91
CA TRP A 41 -10.81 6.22 -25.58
C TRP A 41 -9.72 7.14 -25.03
N ASN A 42 -10.13 8.11 -24.21
CA ASN A 42 -9.24 8.92 -23.38
C ASN A 42 -9.93 9.27 -22.05
N GLU A 43 -9.16 9.81 -21.11
CA GLU A 43 -9.59 10.03 -19.73
C GLU A 43 -10.74 11.04 -19.55
N SER A 44 -11.07 11.83 -20.58
CA SER A 44 -12.23 12.75 -20.54
C SER A 44 -13.55 12.10 -20.99
N GLN A 45 -13.51 10.83 -21.38
CA GLN A 45 -14.66 10.06 -21.85
C GLN A 45 -15.01 8.97 -20.85
N ALA A 46 -16.30 8.67 -20.72
CA ALA A 46 -16.75 7.48 -20.00
C ALA A 46 -16.11 6.22 -20.61
N ALA A 47 -15.75 5.26 -19.75
CA ALA A 47 -15.27 3.97 -20.20
C ALA A 47 -16.33 3.32 -21.11
N PRO A 48 -15.93 2.76 -22.26
CA PRO A 48 -16.85 2.18 -23.20
C PRO A 48 -17.43 0.86 -22.65
N PHE A 49 -18.58 0.51 -23.18
CA PHE A 49 -19.29 -0.72 -22.84
C PHE A 49 -18.55 -1.98 -23.32
N LEU A 50 -18.53 -2.98 -22.44
CA LEU A 50 -18.05 -4.34 -22.64
C LEU A 50 -19.23 -5.31 -22.53
N GLU A 51 -19.47 -6.10 -23.57
CA GLU A 51 -20.54 -7.11 -23.55
C GLU A 51 -20.25 -8.19 -22.51
N GLN A 52 -21.30 -8.80 -21.95
CA GLN A 52 -21.19 -9.91 -21.00
C GLN A 52 -20.47 -11.14 -21.59
N GLY A 53 -19.89 -11.95 -20.71
CA GLY A 53 -19.22 -13.20 -21.09
C GLY A 53 -17.88 -12.99 -21.78
N GLN A 54 -17.24 -11.84 -21.61
CA GLN A 54 -15.91 -11.61 -22.14
C GLN A 54 -14.84 -11.97 -21.10
N LEU A 55 -13.83 -12.69 -21.58
CA LEU A 55 -12.58 -12.88 -20.86
C LEU A 55 -11.49 -12.26 -21.72
N CYS A 56 -10.83 -11.26 -21.18
CA CYS A 56 -9.82 -10.48 -21.87
C CYS A 56 -8.55 -10.45 -21.06
N SER A 57 -7.42 -10.52 -21.75
CA SER A 57 -6.11 -10.50 -21.09
C SER A 57 -5.06 -9.81 -21.93
N TRP A 58 -4.24 -9.03 -21.24
CA TRP A 58 -3.08 -8.34 -21.78
C TRP A 58 -1.85 -8.68 -20.95
N THR A 59 -0.76 -9.06 -21.60
CA THR A 59 0.57 -9.11 -21.01
C THR A 59 1.32 -7.88 -21.46
N VAL A 60 1.66 -7.01 -20.51
CA VAL A 60 2.34 -5.75 -20.78
C VAL A 60 3.81 -5.92 -20.43
N THR A 61 4.70 -5.79 -21.42
CA THR A 61 6.14 -5.91 -21.20
C THR A 61 6.73 -4.58 -20.73
N ILE A 62 7.70 -4.65 -19.83
CA ILE A 62 8.36 -3.49 -19.22
C ILE A 62 9.88 -3.68 -19.39
N PRO A 63 10.54 -2.82 -20.18
CA PRO A 63 11.99 -2.86 -20.30
C PRO A 63 12.69 -2.61 -18.96
N GLN A 64 13.88 -3.18 -18.78
CA GLN A 64 14.72 -2.89 -17.61
C GLN A 64 15.00 -1.39 -17.50
N GLY A 65 14.97 -0.86 -16.28
CA GLY A 65 15.14 0.59 -16.01
C GLY A 65 13.89 1.43 -16.24
N TYR A 66 12.75 0.80 -16.56
CA TYR A 66 11.45 1.47 -16.66
C TYR A 66 10.44 0.85 -15.71
N TYR A 67 9.41 1.62 -15.37
CA TYR A 67 8.16 1.14 -14.82
C TYR A 67 7.02 1.49 -15.79
N ALA A 68 5.90 0.78 -15.67
CA ALA A 68 4.65 1.11 -16.34
C ALA A 68 3.64 1.68 -15.34
N LYS A 69 3.10 2.85 -15.65
CA LYS A 69 1.94 3.44 -14.99
C LYS A 69 0.69 3.02 -15.75
N LEU A 70 -0.17 2.23 -15.11
CA LEU A 70 -1.47 1.79 -15.63
C LEU A 70 -2.57 2.63 -15.00
N ILE A 71 -3.46 3.18 -15.80
CA ILE A 71 -4.65 3.92 -15.37
C ILE A 71 -5.85 3.18 -15.94
N ILE A 72 -6.78 2.76 -15.09
CA ILE A 72 -7.99 2.02 -15.49
C ILE A 72 -9.21 2.89 -15.23
N SER A 73 -10.16 2.89 -16.17
CA SER A 73 -11.51 3.37 -15.92
C SER A 73 -12.47 2.24 -16.22
N GLY A 74 -13.30 1.87 -15.26
CA GLY A 74 -14.26 0.81 -15.47
C GLY A 74 -15.06 0.45 -14.24
N GLU A 75 -16.18 -0.21 -14.48
CA GLU A 75 -17.06 -0.71 -13.45
C GLU A 75 -17.75 -1.97 -13.94
N THR A 76 -17.86 -2.94 -13.03
CA THR A 76 -18.63 -4.17 -13.21
C THR A 76 -19.96 -4.04 -12.48
N LEU A 77 -21.02 -4.65 -13.03
CA LEU A 77 -22.38 -4.54 -12.49
C LEU A 77 -22.77 -5.67 -11.53
N ASP A 78 -21.85 -6.56 -11.22
CA ASP A 78 -22.04 -7.76 -10.41
C ASP A 78 -20.77 -8.09 -9.60
N LEU A 79 -20.85 -9.09 -8.72
CA LEU A 79 -19.76 -9.46 -7.81
C LEU A 79 -18.82 -10.55 -8.36
N ASP A 80 -19.21 -11.23 -9.44
CA ASP A 80 -18.45 -12.33 -10.05
C ASP A 80 -17.49 -11.82 -11.14
N SER A 81 -17.86 -10.71 -11.79
CA SER A 81 -17.02 -9.94 -12.71
C SER A 81 -15.90 -9.21 -11.97
N TYR A 82 -14.74 -9.07 -12.60
CA TYR A 82 -13.60 -8.38 -12.02
C TYR A 82 -12.59 -7.86 -13.04
N PHE A 83 -11.82 -6.88 -12.60
CA PHE A 83 -10.53 -6.49 -13.15
C PHE A 83 -9.43 -7.03 -12.25
N GLN A 84 -8.36 -7.56 -12.84
CA GLN A 84 -7.28 -8.16 -12.10
C GLN A 84 -5.94 -7.78 -12.69
N THR A 85 -4.99 -7.46 -11.84
CA THR A 85 -3.59 -7.28 -12.22
C THR A 85 -2.70 -8.28 -11.50
N ILE A 86 -1.66 -8.74 -12.19
CA ILE A 86 -0.63 -9.62 -11.64
C ILE A 86 0.73 -9.00 -11.99
N ASP A 87 1.49 -8.60 -10.98
CA ASP A 87 2.79 -7.95 -11.19
C ASP A 87 3.93 -8.96 -11.49
N SER A 88 5.15 -8.46 -11.61
CA SER A 88 6.33 -9.27 -11.92
C SER A 88 6.77 -10.20 -10.79
N ALA A 89 6.39 -9.92 -9.55
CA ALA A 89 6.62 -10.76 -8.38
C ALA A 89 5.49 -11.78 -8.17
N GLY A 90 4.40 -11.69 -8.94
CA GLY A 90 3.23 -12.56 -8.85
C GLY A 90 2.19 -12.09 -7.84
N ASN A 91 2.29 -10.86 -7.31
CA ASN A 91 1.24 -10.32 -6.46
C ASN A 91 0.00 -9.98 -7.29
N LEU A 92 -1.17 -10.26 -6.73
CA LEU A 92 -2.46 -10.11 -7.39
C LEU A 92 -3.28 -9.02 -6.72
N ALA A 93 -3.82 -8.10 -7.52
CA ALA A 93 -4.87 -7.16 -7.10
C ALA A 93 -6.13 -7.41 -7.93
N ARG A 94 -7.30 -7.45 -7.27
CA ARG A 94 -8.60 -7.63 -7.91
C ARG A 94 -9.56 -6.53 -7.48
N THR A 95 -10.29 -5.96 -8.43
CA THR A 95 -11.25 -4.88 -8.21
C THR A 95 -12.49 -5.06 -9.10
N THR A 96 -13.58 -4.40 -8.74
CA THR A 96 -14.85 -4.36 -9.50
C THR A 96 -15.16 -2.96 -10.03
N HIS A 97 -14.41 -1.95 -9.59
CA HIS A 97 -14.56 -0.54 -9.93
C HIS A 97 -13.19 0.15 -9.92
N GLU A 98 -12.93 1.00 -10.91
CA GLU A 98 -11.69 1.78 -11.08
C GLU A 98 -12.00 3.18 -11.62
N GLY A 99 -11.53 4.22 -10.92
CA GLY A 99 -11.87 5.61 -11.13
C GLY A 99 -10.74 6.47 -11.70
N LEU A 100 -9.78 5.87 -12.43
CA LEU A 100 -8.55 6.46 -12.98
C LEU A 100 -7.36 6.54 -12.00
N GLU A 101 -7.43 5.90 -10.84
CA GLU A 101 -6.31 5.84 -9.90
C GLU A 101 -5.19 4.92 -10.42
N PRO A 102 -3.93 5.38 -10.42
CA PRO A 102 -2.86 4.66 -11.10
C PRO A 102 -2.35 3.43 -10.32
N TYR A 103 -1.94 2.43 -11.09
CA TYR A 103 -1.11 1.31 -10.64
C TYR A 103 0.29 1.42 -11.25
N TYR A 104 1.28 0.87 -10.56
CA TYR A 104 2.68 0.93 -10.95
C TYR A 104 3.27 -0.48 -11.00
N PHE A 105 3.86 -0.83 -12.13
CA PHE A 105 4.43 -2.15 -12.37
C PHE A 105 5.86 -2.03 -12.89
N VAL A 106 6.69 -3.03 -12.61
CA VAL A 106 8.10 -3.02 -12.97
C VAL A 106 8.48 -4.22 -13.83
N SER A 107 9.70 -4.19 -14.36
CA SER A 107 10.26 -5.25 -15.20
C SER A 107 10.08 -6.66 -14.59
N PRO A 108 9.85 -7.70 -15.41
CA PRO A 108 9.83 -7.68 -16.88
C PRO A 108 8.43 -7.46 -17.49
N LYS A 109 7.36 -7.62 -16.71
CA LYS A 109 5.98 -7.54 -17.20
C LYS A 109 4.97 -7.51 -16.05
N PHE A 110 3.74 -7.12 -16.38
CA PHE A 110 2.54 -7.44 -15.59
C PHE A 110 1.44 -7.99 -16.51
N GLN A 111 0.43 -8.61 -15.92
CA GLN A 111 -0.78 -9.04 -16.62
C GLN A 111 -1.96 -8.22 -16.15
N LEU A 112 -2.81 -7.84 -17.09
CA LEU A 112 -4.12 -7.23 -16.87
C LEU A 112 -5.17 -8.19 -17.42
N VAL A 113 -6.14 -8.55 -16.60
CA VAL A 113 -7.21 -9.49 -16.93
C VAL A 113 -8.54 -8.84 -16.60
N VAL A 114 -9.51 -8.99 -17.51
CA VAL A 114 -10.91 -8.64 -17.29
C VAL A 114 -11.70 -9.90 -17.49
N SER A 115 -12.51 -10.26 -16.51
CA SER A 115 -13.49 -11.33 -16.61
C SER A 115 -14.83 -10.71 -16.26
N ASN A 116 -15.81 -10.78 -17.15
CA ASN A 116 -17.12 -10.22 -16.87
C ASN A 116 -18.26 -11.17 -17.24
N ASP A 117 -19.02 -11.60 -16.23
CA ASP A 117 -20.19 -12.44 -16.38
C ASP A 117 -21.46 -11.62 -16.66
N SER A 118 -21.46 -10.35 -16.24
CA SER A 118 -22.44 -9.31 -16.61
C SER A 118 -21.80 -8.25 -17.51
N PRO A 119 -22.56 -7.37 -18.17
CA PRO A 119 -21.97 -6.23 -18.86
C PRO A 119 -21.15 -5.35 -17.91
N ALA A 120 -20.05 -4.81 -18.44
CA ALA A 120 -19.14 -3.94 -17.71
C ALA A 120 -18.80 -2.71 -18.55
N THR A 121 -18.14 -1.73 -17.94
CA THR A 121 -17.40 -0.70 -18.67
C THR A 121 -15.92 -0.88 -18.42
N PHE A 122 -15.09 -0.70 -19.44
CA PHE A 122 -13.66 -0.90 -19.28
C PHE A 122 -12.85 -0.11 -20.31
N ALA A 123 -11.86 0.62 -19.84
CA ALA A 123 -10.79 1.19 -20.63
C ALA A 123 -9.53 1.32 -19.78
N PHE A 124 -8.38 1.43 -20.45
CA PHE A 124 -7.14 1.71 -19.75
C PHE A 124 -6.14 2.49 -20.60
N LYS A 125 -5.21 3.11 -19.90
CA LYS A 125 -4.02 3.79 -20.43
C LYS A 125 -2.76 3.23 -19.77
N ILE A 126 -1.71 3.05 -20.56
CA ILE A 126 -0.38 2.67 -20.06
C ILE A 126 0.65 3.70 -20.53
N ILE A 127 1.48 4.15 -19.59
CA ILE A 127 2.65 5.00 -19.84
C ILE A 127 3.87 4.27 -19.30
N TRP A 128 4.98 4.28 -20.05
CA TRP A 128 6.26 3.76 -19.55
C TRP A 128 7.17 4.93 -19.20
N LEU A 129 7.65 4.95 -17.98
CA LEU A 129 8.48 6.01 -17.42
C LEU A 129 9.77 5.40 -16.86
N PRO A 130 10.90 6.13 -16.88
CA PRO A 130 12.15 5.62 -16.32
C PRO A 130 12.02 5.46 -14.80
N LEU A 131 12.61 4.40 -14.26
CA LEU A 131 12.92 4.32 -12.84
C LEU A 131 14.07 5.29 -12.51
N PRO A 132 14.23 5.70 -11.23
CA PRO A 132 15.45 6.35 -10.79
C PRO A 132 16.69 5.55 -11.23
N PRO A 133 17.77 6.19 -11.69
CA PRO A 133 18.95 5.46 -12.21
C PRO A 133 19.80 4.81 -11.11
N ALA A 134 19.66 5.27 -9.87
CA ALA A 134 20.36 4.83 -8.67
C ALA A 134 19.52 5.19 -7.44
N VAL A 135 19.95 4.68 -6.28
CA VAL A 135 19.49 5.15 -4.96
C VAL A 135 20.13 6.49 -4.61
N ASP A 136 19.34 7.40 -4.04
CA ASP A 136 19.73 8.76 -3.69
C ASP A 136 20.41 8.83 -2.31
N LEU A 137 19.93 8.03 -1.36
CA LEU A 137 20.40 8.01 0.03
C LEU A 137 20.46 6.58 0.57
N HIS A 138 21.36 6.34 1.52
CA HIS A 138 21.57 5.03 2.15
C HIS A 138 21.49 5.20 3.67
N TYR A 139 20.68 4.36 4.31
CA TYR A 139 20.39 4.44 5.73
C TYR A 139 20.74 3.13 6.44
N GLY A 140 21.49 3.24 7.54
CA GLY A 140 21.63 2.15 8.50
C GLY A 140 20.49 2.20 9.51
N ILE A 141 19.74 1.11 9.67
CA ILE A 141 18.63 1.04 10.63
C ILE A 141 19.13 0.49 11.97
N GLY A 142 19.18 1.37 12.98
CA GLY A 142 19.52 1.05 14.36
C GLY A 142 18.29 0.91 15.27
N PHE A 143 18.53 0.94 16.59
CA PHE A 143 17.49 0.81 17.61
C PHE A 143 16.41 1.90 17.50
N ALA A 144 16.75 3.10 17.04
CA ALA A 144 15.79 4.20 16.89
C ALA A 144 14.71 3.91 15.84
N GLY A 145 14.92 2.94 14.93
CA GLY A 145 14.07 2.77 13.75
C GLY A 145 14.14 3.99 12.82
N PHE A 146 13.29 3.99 11.80
CA PHE A 146 13.16 5.12 10.88
C PHE A 146 11.70 5.28 10.49
N VAL A 147 11.16 6.49 10.65
CA VAL A 147 9.82 6.85 10.20
C VAL A 147 9.98 7.86 9.09
N ILE A 148 9.41 7.57 7.92
CA ILE A 148 9.39 8.49 6.78
C ILE A 148 7.97 8.76 6.35
N ASN A 149 7.76 9.91 5.71
CA ASN A 149 6.64 10.04 4.80
C ASN A 149 6.98 9.26 3.53
N ALA A 150 6.17 8.26 3.21
CA ALA A 150 6.43 7.33 2.11
C ALA A 150 6.04 7.91 0.75
N THR A 151 5.19 8.95 0.71
CA THR A 151 4.44 9.36 -0.50
C THR A 151 4.62 10.83 -0.88
N ASN A 152 5.13 11.70 -0.02
CA ASN A 152 5.18 13.15 -0.27
C ASN A 152 6.10 13.59 -1.40
N THR A 153 7.15 12.84 -1.71
CA THR A 153 8.10 13.15 -2.79
C THR A 153 8.53 11.87 -3.52
N PRO A 154 8.92 11.94 -4.81
CA PRO A 154 9.61 10.84 -5.45
C PRO A 154 11.02 10.67 -4.84
N TYR A 155 11.43 9.43 -4.57
CA TYR A 155 12.76 9.10 -4.04
C TYR A 155 13.12 7.65 -4.32
N ALA A 156 14.41 7.31 -4.24
CA ALA A 156 14.88 5.93 -4.11
C ALA A 156 15.88 5.82 -2.95
N HIS A 157 15.53 5.14 -1.87
CA HIS A 157 16.38 5.01 -0.68
C HIS A 157 16.73 3.56 -0.39
N GLU A 158 17.99 3.32 -0.05
CA GLU A 158 18.47 2.04 0.47
C GLU A 158 18.42 2.04 2.00
N TYR A 159 17.98 0.93 2.58
CA TYR A 159 17.99 0.68 4.02
C TYR A 159 18.73 -0.61 4.32
N GLY A 160 19.60 -0.61 5.33
CA GLY A 160 20.40 -1.75 5.74
C GLY A 160 20.31 -2.06 7.23
N ALA A 161 20.10 -3.33 7.59
CA ALA A 161 20.15 -3.88 8.96
C ALA A 161 20.24 -5.41 8.95
N SER A 162 20.31 -6.04 10.13
CA SER A 162 20.22 -7.50 10.26
C SER A 162 18.77 -7.96 10.09
N GLY A 163 18.34 -8.03 8.83
CA GLY A 163 16.93 -8.12 8.44
C GLY A 163 16.17 -6.82 8.72
N ILE A 164 15.17 -6.52 7.89
CA ILE A 164 14.44 -5.26 7.89
C ILE A 164 12.95 -5.56 7.92
N THR A 165 12.19 -4.73 8.61
CA THR A 165 10.75 -4.86 8.67
C THR A 165 10.06 -3.57 8.29
N LEU A 166 8.93 -3.68 7.59
CA LEU A 166 8.12 -2.57 7.12
C LEU A 166 6.71 -2.63 7.72
N LEU A 167 6.27 -1.53 8.32
CA LEU A 167 4.90 -1.34 8.78
C LEU A 167 4.38 0.01 8.26
N THR A 168 3.26 -0.01 7.53
CA THR A 168 2.73 1.16 6.83
C THR A 168 1.56 1.75 7.62
N PHE A 169 1.58 3.07 7.81
CA PHE A 169 0.56 3.85 8.50
C PHE A 169 -0.06 4.84 7.51
N PRO A 170 -1.03 4.41 6.68
CA PRO A 170 -1.71 5.33 5.78
C PRO A 170 -2.47 6.42 6.54
N GLU A 171 -2.46 7.64 6.00
CA GLU A 171 -3.17 8.79 6.56
C GLU A 171 -4.69 8.55 6.54
N ASN A 172 -5.20 8.00 5.45
CA ASN A 172 -6.59 7.61 5.29
C ASN A 172 -6.71 6.10 5.05
N THR A 173 -7.42 5.38 5.93
CA THR A 173 -7.61 3.91 5.79
C THR A 173 -8.59 3.52 4.70
N THR A 174 -9.37 4.48 4.20
CA THR A 174 -10.40 4.29 3.16
C THR A 174 -9.93 4.68 1.76
N ASP A 175 -8.87 5.47 1.67
CA ASP A 175 -8.23 5.88 0.42
C ASP A 175 -6.73 5.56 0.50
N LEU A 176 -6.33 4.48 -0.15
CA LEU A 176 -4.99 3.90 -0.06
C LEU A 176 -4.22 4.00 -1.38
N PHE A 177 -4.72 4.77 -2.35
CA PHE A 177 -4.20 4.73 -3.72
C PHE A 177 -2.78 5.28 -3.83
N SER A 178 -2.41 6.25 -2.98
CA SER A 178 -1.06 6.80 -2.86
C SER A 178 0.00 5.73 -2.55
N LEU A 179 -0.34 4.70 -1.77
CA LEU A 179 0.60 3.63 -1.42
C LEU A 179 1.01 2.76 -2.63
N ARG A 180 0.26 2.80 -3.75
CA ARG A 180 0.58 2.01 -4.95
C ARG A 180 1.87 2.47 -5.63
N SER A 181 2.27 3.74 -5.48
CA SER A 181 3.49 4.29 -6.10
C SER A 181 4.76 3.96 -5.32
N VAL A 182 4.64 3.44 -4.10
CA VAL A 182 5.77 3.11 -3.24
C VAL A 182 6.13 1.64 -3.38
N LEU A 183 7.20 1.38 -4.13
CA LEU A 183 7.71 0.05 -4.45
C LEU A 183 8.76 -0.41 -3.43
N VAL A 184 8.77 -1.71 -3.15
CA VAL A 184 9.72 -2.35 -2.24
C VAL A 184 10.52 -3.41 -3.00
N TYR A 185 11.85 -3.34 -2.87
CA TYR A 185 12.79 -4.27 -3.45
C TYR A 185 13.68 -4.88 -2.36
N GLU A 186 14.06 -6.15 -2.51
CA GLU A 186 15.11 -6.79 -1.70
C GLU A 186 16.46 -6.73 -2.40
N GLY A 187 17.47 -6.20 -1.71
CA GLY A 187 18.81 -5.97 -2.22
C GLY A 187 19.30 -4.57 -1.88
N ASN A 188 20.55 -4.29 -2.26
CA ASN A 188 21.26 -3.06 -1.88
C ASN A 188 21.42 -2.08 -3.06
N ASP A 189 20.81 -2.35 -4.22
CA ASP A 189 20.94 -1.50 -5.39
C ASP A 189 19.76 -1.72 -6.35
N LEU A 190 19.25 -0.66 -6.97
CA LEU A 190 18.04 -0.71 -7.78
C LEU A 190 18.22 -1.50 -9.10
N LYS A 191 19.45 -1.72 -9.60
CA LYS A 191 19.69 -2.48 -10.83
C LYS A 191 19.69 -3.99 -10.60
N THR A 192 20.03 -4.41 -9.38
CA THR A 192 20.20 -5.83 -9.02
C THR A 192 19.21 -6.33 -7.98
N ALA A 193 18.52 -5.43 -7.26
CA ALA A 193 17.51 -5.78 -6.29
C ALA A 193 16.27 -6.39 -6.94
N ASN A 194 15.66 -7.33 -6.23
CA ASN A 194 14.46 -8.02 -6.67
C ASN A 194 13.23 -7.25 -6.20
N TYR A 195 12.33 -6.91 -7.13
CA TYR A 195 11.04 -6.35 -6.76
C TYR A 195 10.24 -7.35 -5.93
N ILE A 196 9.65 -6.90 -4.84
CA ILE A 196 8.85 -7.71 -3.93
C ILE A 196 7.38 -7.36 -4.03
N SER A 197 7.04 -6.09 -3.83
CA SER A 197 5.66 -5.61 -3.80
C SER A 197 5.60 -4.07 -3.76
N ASN A 198 4.42 -3.52 -3.55
CA ASN A 198 4.21 -2.11 -3.20
C ASN A 198 3.56 -1.99 -1.81
N LEU A 199 3.61 -0.81 -1.19
CA LEU A 199 3.07 -0.62 0.15
C LEU A 199 1.56 -0.87 0.23
N PHE A 200 0.80 -0.62 -0.84
CA PHE A 200 -0.64 -0.91 -0.87
C PHE A 200 -0.92 -2.40 -0.63
N LEU A 201 -0.23 -3.27 -1.38
CA LEU A 201 -0.39 -4.73 -1.25
C LEU A 201 0.19 -5.26 0.06
N LEU A 202 1.32 -4.72 0.52
CA LEU A 202 1.88 -5.09 1.83
C LEU A 202 0.92 -4.73 2.97
N TYR A 203 0.33 -3.53 2.94
CA TYR A 203 -0.65 -3.09 3.92
C TYR A 203 -1.91 -3.97 3.94
N GLN A 204 -2.41 -4.39 2.77
CA GLN A 204 -3.57 -5.29 2.67
C GLN A 204 -3.35 -6.65 3.34
N THR A 205 -2.11 -7.07 3.58
CA THR A 205 -1.84 -8.32 4.31
C THR A 205 -2.22 -8.23 5.80
N GLY A 206 -2.39 -7.02 6.34
CA GLY A 206 -2.63 -6.77 7.76
C GLY A 206 -1.47 -7.20 8.65
N LYS A 207 -0.27 -7.35 8.10
CA LYS A 207 0.92 -7.83 8.80
C LYS A 207 2.13 -7.00 8.44
N GLN A 208 3.06 -6.91 9.39
CA GLN A 208 4.38 -6.39 9.10
C GLN A 208 5.08 -7.27 8.05
N TRP A 209 5.67 -6.65 7.04
CA TRP A 209 6.54 -7.35 6.10
C TRP A 209 7.96 -7.45 6.66
N VAL A 210 8.62 -8.59 6.44
CA VAL A 210 9.98 -8.88 6.92
C VAL A 210 10.84 -9.30 5.75
N SER A 211 11.98 -8.64 5.57
CA SER A 211 12.94 -8.94 4.51
C SER A 211 13.70 -10.25 4.79
N ARG A 212 14.09 -10.93 3.71
CA ARG A 212 14.96 -12.11 3.70
C ARG A 212 16.44 -11.75 3.59
N THR A 213 16.72 -10.50 3.23
CA THR A 213 18.05 -9.92 3.05
C THR A 213 18.35 -8.87 4.11
N ASN A 214 19.62 -8.48 4.23
CA ASN A 214 20.07 -7.40 5.12
C ASN A 214 19.89 -5.99 4.53
N GLY A 215 19.28 -5.88 3.35
CA GLY A 215 19.06 -4.60 2.70
C GLY A 215 17.86 -4.62 1.78
N ILE A 216 17.19 -3.49 1.73
CA ILE A 216 16.04 -3.22 0.87
C ILE A 216 16.20 -1.88 0.18
N VAL A 217 15.50 -1.71 -0.94
CA VAL A 217 15.32 -0.40 -1.57
C VAL A 217 13.83 -0.06 -1.57
N VAL A 218 13.49 1.13 -1.09
CA VAL A 218 12.13 1.68 -1.18
C VAL A 218 12.15 2.81 -2.18
N VAL A 219 11.24 2.77 -3.14
CA VAL A 219 11.14 3.76 -4.21
C VAL A 219 9.74 4.31 -4.26
N ASN A 220 9.57 5.62 -4.03
CA ASN A 220 8.32 6.29 -4.39
C ASN A 220 8.43 6.90 -5.79
N LEU A 221 7.52 6.54 -6.68
CA LEU A 221 7.52 6.99 -8.07
C LEU A 221 6.77 8.30 -8.31
N GLU A 222 5.83 8.64 -7.43
CA GLU A 222 4.93 9.79 -7.62
C GLU A 222 4.64 10.47 -6.28
N ALA A 223 4.75 11.80 -6.25
CA ALA A 223 4.34 12.57 -5.08
C ALA A 223 2.82 12.53 -4.92
N SER A 224 2.36 12.35 -3.70
CA SER A 224 0.99 12.57 -3.26
C SER A 224 0.97 13.67 -2.19
N THR A 225 -0.18 14.32 -2.01
CA THR A 225 -0.41 15.18 -0.85
C THR A 225 -0.65 14.37 0.42
N SER A 226 -0.85 13.06 0.32
CA SER A 226 -1.06 12.20 1.48
C SER A 226 0.20 12.06 2.31
N MET A 227 0.01 12.08 3.63
CA MET A 227 1.05 11.98 4.65
C MET A 227 1.21 10.54 5.15
N ASP A 228 1.19 9.56 4.24
CA ASP A 228 1.35 8.16 4.58
C ASP A 228 2.72 7.90 5.21
N GLN A 229 2.75 7.36 6.42
CA GLN A 229 3.99 7.06 7.12
C GLN A 229 4.42 5.61 6.90
N LEU A 230 5.74 5.40 6.80
CA LEU A 230 6.35 4.07 6.78
C LEU A 230 7.34 3.95 7.93
N LEU A 231 7.09 2.97 8.81
CA LEU A 231 8.02 2.56 9.83
C LEU A 231 8.95 1.47 9.30
N ILE A 232 10.25 1.72 9.39
CA ILE A 232 11.33 0.83 8.98
C ILE A 232 12.13 0.47 10.23
N GLN A 233 12.22 -0.82 10.55
CA GLN A 233 12.96 -1.31 11.72
C GLN A 233 13.90 -2.45 11.35
N GLY A 234 14.93 -2.64 12.18
CA GLY A 234 15.75 -3.85 12.12
C GLY A 234 14.99 -5.03 12.73
N SER A 235 14.90 -6.15 12.01
CA SER A 235 14.20 -7.35 12.48
C SER A 235 14.80 -7.94 13.76
N GLN A 236 16.09 -7.67 14.01
CA GLN A 236 16.79 -8.11 15.21
C GLN A 236 16.14 -7.61 16.51
N TYR A 237 15.49 -6.44 16.49
CA TYR A 237 14.81 -5.85 17.65
C TYR A 237 13.43 -6.45 17.90
N LEU A 238 12.91 -7.25 16.97
CA LEU A 238 11.52 -7.73 16.97
C LEU A 238 11.41 -9.25 17.14
N THR A 239 12.54 -9.96 17.30
CA THR A 239 12.61 -11.44 17.34
C THR A 239 11.71 -12.11 18.39
N ALA A 240 11.43 -11.44 19.51
CA ALA A 240 10.58 -11.96 20.58
C ALA A 240 9.08 -11.60 20.43
N ILE A 241 8.73 -10.78 19.45
CA ILE A 241 7.37 -10.24 19.24
C ILE A 241 6.67 -11.07 18.15
N GLY A 242 5.55 -11.69 18.51
CA GLY A 242 4.75 -12.51 17.60
C GLY A 242 3.63 -11.78 16.89
N GLU A 243 3.23 -10.61 17.40
CA GLU A 243 2.15 -9.77 16.87
C GLU A 243 2.55 -8.29 16.98
N MET A 244 2.35 -7.54 15.91
CA MET A 244 2.47 -6.08 15.92
C MET A 244 1.20 -5.48 15.37
N VAL A 245 0.65 -4.51 16.09
CA VAL A 245 -0.58 -3.81 15.74
C VAL A 245 -0.29 -2.31 15.69
N GLU A 246 -0.79 -1.65 14.66
CA GLU A 246 -0.76 -0.20 14.53
C GLU A 246 -1.70 0.46 15.55
N LEU A 247 -1.19 1.40 16.32
CA LEU A 247 -1.99 2.37 17.06
C LEU A 247 -2.16 3.61 16.18
N ARG A 248 -3.41 4.04 16.02
CA ARG A 248 -3.77 5.23 15.23
C ARG A 248 -4.40 6.26 16.16
N PRO A 249 -3.63 7.24 16.64
CA PRO A 249 -4.18 8.35 17.40
C PRO A 249 -5.20 9.14 16.61
N GLU A 250 -6.36 9.40 17.23
CA GLU A 250 -7.40 10.27 16.68
C GLU A 250 -7.45 11.56 17.52
N LEU A 251 -7.21 12.70 16.89
CA LEU A 251 -7.27 14.00 17.55
C LEU A 251 -8.69 14.31 18.06
N ASN A 252 -8.79 14.85 19.28
CA ASN A 252 -10.03 15.20 19.97
C ASN A 252 -10.99 13.99 20.12
N SER A 253 -10.45 12.80 20.32
CA SER A 253 -11.20 11.54 20.37
C SER A 253 -10.68 10.62 21.48
N ILE A 254 -11.52 9.64 21.85
CA ILE A 254 -11.11 8.51 22.69
C ILE A 254 -11.04 7.29 21.78
N TYR A 255 -9.88 6.66 21.73
CA TYR A 255 -9.61 5.53 20.84
C TYR A 255 -8.92 4.40 21.59
N THR A 256 -8.94 3.20 21.00
CA THR A 256 -8.39 2.00 21.64
C THR A 256 -7.42 1.27 20.72
N GLY A 257 -6.33 0.79 21.30
CA GLY A 257 -5.45 -0.20 20.68
C GLY A 257 -5.65 -1.56 21.35
N ALA A 258 -5.86 -2.61 20.57
CA ALA A 258 -6.05 -3.96 21.09
C ALA A 258 -4.99 -4.92 20.55
N LEU A 259 -4.44 -5.74 21.44
CA LEU A 259 -3.52 -6.83 21.13
C LEU A 259 -4.20 -8.15 21.48
N GLN A 260 -4.24 -9.09 20.53
CA GLN A 260 -4.73 -10.44 20.82
C GLN A 260 -3.69 -11.23 21.61
N GLY A 261 -2.41 -10.97 21.38
CA GLY A 261 -1.28 -11.57 22.05
C GLY A 261 -1.33 -13.10 22.04
N GLY A 262 -0.83 -13.70 23.11
CA GLY A 262 -0.72 -15.14 23.28
C GLY A 262 0.40 -15.46 24.26
N GLU A 263 1.13 -16.54 24.03
CA GLU A 263 2.34 -16.87 24.82
C GLU A 263 3.54 -16.02 24.44
N LYS A 264 3.56 -15.49 23.21
CA LYS A 264 4.61 -14.58 22.73
C LYS A 264 4.28 -13.13 23.09
N LYS A 265 5.30 -12.28 23.08
CA LYS A 265 5.12 -10.83 23.21
C LYS A 265 4.31 -10.29 22.03
N SER A 266 3.55 -9.25 22.29
CA SER A 266 2.82 -8.47 21.27
C SER A 266 3.15 -6.99 21.45
N SER A 267 3.18 -6.22 20.35
CA SER A 267 3.49 -4.79 20.40
C SER A 267 2.39 -3.96 19.77
N LEU A 268 1.98 -2.91 20.47
CA LEU A 268 1.16 -1.84 19.93
C LEU A 268 2.08 -0.68 19.56
N VAL A 269 2.02 -0.20 18.31
CA VAL A 269 3.02 0.71 17.74
C VAL A 269 2.37 1.98 17.21
N SER A 270 2.78 3.15 17.70
CA SER A 270 2.41 4.45 17.14
C SER A 270 3.63 5.10 16.47
N VAL A 271 3.39 5.84 15.39
CA VAL A 271 4.38 6.73 14.73
C VAL A 271 3.80 8.13 14.45
N ALA A 272 2.61 8.41 14.97
CA ALA A 272 1.90 9.66 14.71
C ALA A 272 2.45 10.79 15.59
N ASP A 273 2.76 11.95 15.02
CA ASP A 273 3.21 13.13 15.79
C ASP A 273 2.06 13.79 16.57
N VAL A 274 1.44 13.03 17.47
CA VAL A 274 0.27 13.41 18.27
C VAL A 274 0.47 12.89 19.68
N LYS A 275 0.46 13.80 20.66
CA LYS A 275 0.53 13.42 22.07
C LYS A 275 -0.62 12.48 22.42
N MET A 276 -0.29 11.38 23.09
CA MET A 276 -1.27 10.38 23.50
C MET A 276 -1.33 10.35 25.02
N ARG A 277 -2.53 10.37 25.60
CA ARG A 277 -2.72 10.12 27.02
C ARG A 277 -3.43 8.80 27.22
N MET A 278 -2.72 7.80 27.75
CA MET A 278 -3.33 6.53 28.14
C MET A 278 -4.17 6.74 29.39
N VAL A 279 -5.45 6.36 29.34
CA VAL A 279 -6.45 6.60 30.40
C VAL A 279 -7.03 5.32 30.99
N ASP A 280 -6.98 4.20 30.26
CA ASP A 280 -7.38 2.88 30.78
C ASP A 280 -6.55 1.76 30.15
N VAL A 281 -6.43 0.65 30.88
CA VAL A 281 -5.81 -0.58 30.38
C VAL A 281 -6.52 -1.82 30.90
N LYS A 282 -6.82 -2.75 30.00
CA LYS A 282 -7.36 -4.08 30.29
C LYS A 282 -6.39 -5.15 29.84
N MET A 283 -5.69 -5.75 30.79
CA MET A 283 -4.73 -6.84 30.57
C MET A 283 -4.63 -7.72 31.82
N ASN A 284 -3.91 -8.84 31.72
CA ASN A 284 -3.56 -9.62 32.91
C ASN A 284 -2.68 -8.77 33.86
N LEU A 285 -3.00 -8.78 35.16
CA LEU A 285 -2.27 -8.00 36.16
C LEU A 285 -0.82 -8.46 36.32
N ASP A 286 -0.55 -9.75 36.08
CA ASP A 286 0.79 -10.35 36.15
C ASP A 286 1.61 -10.14 34.85
N ALA A 287 0.94 -9.79 33.74
CA ALA A 287 1.64 -9.46 32.51
C ALA A 287 2.29 -8.07 32.64
N THR A 288 3.41 -7.89 31.95
CA THR A 288 4.12 -6.60 31.87
C THR A 288 3.88 -5.88 30.55
N VAL A 289 3.93 -4.54 30.60
CA VAL A 289 4.03 -3.63 29.46
C VAL A 289 5.36 -2.89 29.58
N ALA A 290 6.22 -3.06 28.58
CA ALA A 290 7.45 -2.27 28.42
C ALA A 290 7.24 -1.20 27.35
N ILE A 291 7.65 0.02 27.65
CA ILE A 291 7.47 1.20 26.80
C ILE A 291 8.82 1.55 26.19
N TYR A 292 8.83 1.76 24.87
CA TYR A 292 10.03 2.13 24.12
C TYR A 292 9.75 3.34 23.23
N TYR A 293 10.68 4.30 23.20
CA TYR A 293 10.71 5.38 22.21
C TYR A 293 11.68 5.00 21.09
N GLY A 294 11.21 4.14 20.20
CA GLY A 294 12.01 3.44 19.20
C GLY A 294 11.70 1.94 19.12
N SER A 295 12.59 1.19 18.47
CA SER A 295 12.51 -0.28 18.45
C SER A 295 12.85 -0.85 19.82
N PRO A 296 12.35 -2.04 20.21
CA PRO A 296 12.63 -2.64 21.52
C PRO A 296 14.12 -2.92 21.73
N ASP A 297 14.78 -2.05 22.49
CA ASP A 297 16.21 -2.10 22.81
C ASP A 297 16.48 -1.40 24.15
N VAL A 298 17.65 -1.64 24.75
CA VAL A 298 18.03 -0.97 26.01
C VAL A 298 18.15 0.55 25.86
N GLN A 299 18.51 1.05 24.68
CA GLN A 299 18.73 2.47 24.43
C GLN A 299 17.44 3.28 24.23
N THR A 300 16.34 2.59 23.90
CA THR A 300 15.02 3.17 23.66
C THR A 300 14.03 2.87 24.77
N HIS A 301 14.40 2.00 25.71
CA HIS A 301 13.57 1.62 26.85
C HIS A 301 13.35 2.81 27.78
N ASP A 302 12.08 3.08 28.06
CA ASP A 302 11.68 4.08 29.06
C ASP A 302 11.38 3.40 30.40
N LYS A 303 10.35 2.53 30.41
CA LYS A 303 9.87 1.92 31.64
C LYS A 303 9.10 0.63 31.39
N THR A 304 9.06 -0.23 32.40
CA THR A 304 8.25 -1.44 32.42
C THR A 304 7.31 -1.39 33.62
N TYR A 305 6.03 -1.72 33.38
CA TYR A 305 5.00 -1.84 34.41
C TYR A 305 4.43 -3.26 34.40
N THR A 306 4.07 -3.80 35.56
CA THR A 306 3.05 -4.86 35.61
C THR A 306 1.68 -4.28 35.27
N GLY A 307 0.71 -5.11 34.89
CA GLY A 307 -0.66 -4.66 34.64
C GLY A 307 -1.29 -3.98 35.86
N GLU A 308 -0.96 -4.41 37.07
CA GLU A 308 -1.38 -3.75 38.31
C GLU A 308 -0.72 -2.37 38.49
N GLN A 309 0.60 -2.27 38.32
CA GLN A 309 1.32 -1.00 38.45
C GLN A 309 0.87 0.02 37.40
N LEU A 310 0.63 -0.44 36.16
CA LEU A 310 0.18 0.42 35.08
C LEU A 310 -1.17 1.05 35.44
N LYS A 311 -2.15 0.24 35.85
CA LYS A 311 -3.47 0.74 36.28
C LYS A 311 -3.41 1.80 37.37
N GLN A 312 -2.49 1.66 38.31
CA GLN A 312 -2.30 2.64 39.40
C GLN A 312 -1.58 3.92 38.94
N ALA A 313 -0.79 3.84 37.88
CA ALA A 313 -0.02 4.97 37.35
C ALA A 313 -0.81 5.85 36.37
N LEU A 314 -1.96 5.37 35.86
CA LEU A 314 -2.76 6.12 34.89
C LEU A 314 -3.41 7.38 35.50
N PRO A 315 -3.56 8.46 34.70
CA PRO A 315 -3.21 8.55 33.29
C PRO A 315 -1.70 8.77 33.04
N LEU A 316 -1.21 8.28 31.89
CA LEU A 316 0.18 8.47 31.45
C LEU A 316 0.23 9.17 30.09
N GLU A 317 1.17 10.09 29.92
CA GLU A 317 1.36 10.86 28.68
C GLU A 317 2.56 10.35 27.88
N PHE A 318 2.40 10.34 26.55
CA PHE A 318 3.42 9.94 25.58
C PHE A 318 3.56 11.03 24.51
N PRO A 319 4.78 11.32 24.04
CA PRO A 319 5.04 12.44 23.12
C PRO A 319 4.35 12.30 21.76
N GLY A 320 4.01 11.09 21.33
CA GLY A 320 3.35 10.82 20.04
C GLY A 320 4.26 10.12 19.05
N ASP A 321 5.53 10.53 19.01
CA ASP A 321 6.61 9.95 18.20
C ASP A 321 6.66 8.42 18.24
N PHE A 322 7.50 7.82 17.40
CA PHE A 322 7.68 6.37 17.32
C PHE A 322 7.78 5.70 18.72
N THR A 323 6.66 5.13 19.15
CA THR A 323 6.45 4.59 20.49
C THR A 323 5.92 3.17 20.37
N GLN A 324 6.50 2.25 21.12
CA GLN A 324 6.06 0.86 21.21
C GLN A 324 5.65 0.48 22.63
N PHE A 325 4.47 -0.10 22.75
CA PHE A 325 3.99 -0.74 23.97
C PHE A 325 4.08 -2.26 23.82
N VAL A 326 5.14 -2.85 24.36
CA VAL A 326 5.41 -4.28 24.26
C VAL A 326 4.81 -5.01 25.46
N VAL A 327 3.76 -5.78 25.21
CA VAL A 327 3.11 -6.65 26.20
C VAL A 327 3.79 -8.00 26.21
N SER A 328 4.15 -8.48 27.40
CA SER A 328 4.86 -9.76 27.59
C SER A 328 4.06 -10.99 27.12
N ASN A 329 2.77 -11.05 27.42
CA ASN A 329 1.88 -12.15 27.03
C ASN A 329 0.40 -11.77 27.26
N GLY A 330 -0.50 -12.54 26.64
CA GLY A 330 -1.95 -12.41 26.79
C GLY A 330 -2.56 -11.23 26.03
N LYS A 331 -3.89 -11.09 26.17
CA LYS A 331 -4.65 -10.01 25.56
C LYS A 331 -4.45 -8.70 26.31
N ALA A 332 -4.39 -7.60 25.58
CA ALA A 332 -4.36 -6.26 26.15
C ALA A 332 -5.24 -5.30 25.33
N VAL A 333 -5.98 -4.43 26.00
CA VAL A 333 -6.69 -3.31 25.38
C VAL A 333 -6.28 -2.04 26.11
N PHE A 334 -5.74 -1.08 25.37
CA PHE A 334 -5.32 0.22 25.85
C PHE A 334 -6.29 1.26 25.35
N THR A 335 -6.74 2.14 26.24
CA THR A 335 -7.59 3.28 25.87
C THR A 335 -6.78 4.56 26.01
N PHE A 336 -6.81 5.38 24.96
CA PHE A 336 -6.11 6.64 24.88
C PHE A 336 -7.08 7.77 24.57
N GLU A 337 -6.66 8.99 24.91
CA GLU A 337 -7.22 10.23 24.38
C GLU A 337 -6.09 11.07 23.76
N SER A 338 -6.45 11.83 22.72
CA SER A 338 -5.59 12.81 22.03
C SER A 338 -6.42 14.03 21.62
#